data_AF-A0A937JLI7-F1
#
_entry.id   AF-A0A937JLI7-F1
#
_cell.length_a   1.000
_cell.length_b   1.000
_cell.length_c   1.000
_cell.angle_alpha   90.00
_cell.angle_beta   90.00
_cell.angle_gamma   90.00
#
_symmetry.space_group_name_H-M   'P 1'
#
loop_
_entity.id
_entity.type
_entity.pdbx_description
1 polymer ?
#
loop_
_entity_poly.entity_id
_entity_poly.type
_entity_poly.pdbx_seq_one_letter_code
_entity_poly.pdbx_strand_id
1 'polypeptide(L)'
;MSKPARYVLEVTMLGPSGAGKTSLLASMYVQYSSVIGGTDLDLTPVGETAAKLTDVVAVLKSLSRAVQVRDAVTNTASYELHRYEIAVGRKNKSPRFVLRFTDYAGGLLREPGGTPVAQGVRNALAGSPVVVLAVDTPALVERDGLYHERVNEPYLMYEQVKHILRTDEKPRLLLVVPLKCEKYVTTEHGSAALLSRVRAGYQPLFDHIAHPTVRPRVGCVVIPVQTTGSIVFSSITESPAGDLRFLYRSRRAGAEYRPVHTDQPLRHALRFVLNVYLRERRGFWRETFDDMFGHDQALERAIAQFAEGTASGPGIEVVQHHPHLRPSGAGRA
;
A
#
# COMPACT_ATOMS: atom_id res chain seq x y z
N MET A 1 -7.19 9.16 -35.08
CA MET A 1 -5.99 8.66 -34.39
C MET A 1 -6.46 7.94 -33.14
N SER A 2 -6.42 6.61 -33.12
CA SER A 2 -6.82 5.83 -31.95
C SER A 2 -5.83 6.12 -30.82
N LYS A 3 -6.34 6.56 -29.67
CA LYS A 3 -5.57 6.60 -28.42
C LYS A 3 -5.07 5.16 -28.20
N PRO A 4 -3.75 4.89 -28.08
CA PRO A 4 -3.34 3.56 -27.65
C PRO A 4 -4.00 3.31 -26.29
N ALA A 5 -4.62 2.14 -26.14
CA ALA A 5 -5.19 1.73 -24.86
C ALA A 5 -4.05 1.78 -23.82
N ARG A 6 -4.14 2.71 -22.87
CA ARG A 6 -3.17 2.77 -21.77
C ARG A 6 -3.38 1.52 -20.92
N TYR A 7 -2.37 0.68 -20.81
CA TYR A 7 -2.39 -0.48 -19.93
C TYR A 7 -2.60 -0.02 -18.49
N VAL A 8 -3.45 -0.72 -17.76
CA VAL A 8 -3.73 -0.41 -16.36
C VAL A 8 -3.24 -1.56 -15.50
N LEU A 9 -2.36 -1.23 -14.57
CA LEU A 9 -1.92 -2.14 -13.54
C LEU A 9 -2.66 -1.82 -12.24
N GLU A 10 -3.41 -2.80 -11.77
CA GLU A 10 -4.20 -2.67 -10.55
C GLU A 10 -3.31 -2.79 -9.30
N VAL A 11 -3.58 -1.89 -8.35
CA VAL A 11 -3.07 -1.96 -6.98
C VAL A 11 -4.26 -1.88 -6.04
N THR A 12 -4.59 -3.00 -5.42
CA THR A 12 -5.67 -3.11 -4.44
C THR A 12 -5.18 -2.60 -3.09
N MET A 13 -5.95 -1.72 -2.45
CA MET A 13 -5.72 -1.29 -1.07
C MET A 13 -6.81 -1.84 -0.14
N LEU A 14 -6.41 -2.73 0.77
CA LEU A 14 -7.24 -3.33 1.82
C LEU A 14 -6.88 -2.71 3.18
N GLY A 15 -7.80 -2.82 4.12
CA GLY A 15 -7.65 -2.33 5.48
C GLY A 15 -8.86 -1.49 5.89
N PRO A 16 -8.98 -1.17 7.19
CA PRO A 16 -10.19 -0.53 7.68
C PRO A 16 -10.38 0.89 7.16
N SER A 17 -11.62 1.37 7.22
CA SER A 17 -11.93 2.79 7.05
C SER A 17 -11.17 3.59 8.11
N GLY A 18 -10.54 4.70 7.70
CA GLY A 18 -9.73 5.51 8.62
C GLY A 18 -8.33 4.96 8.92
N ALA A 19 -7.91 3.80 8.40
CA ALA A 19 -6.54 3.29 8.59
C ALA A 19 -5.44 4.25 8.09
N GLY A 20 -5.79 5.15 7.16
CA GLY A 20 -4.87 6.08 6.51
C GLY A 20 -4.49 5.70 5.07
N LYS A 21 -5.30 4.87 4.39
CA LYS A 21 -5.07 4.43 2.99
C LYS A 21 -4.96 5.61 2.03
N THR A 22 -5.91 6.54 2.07
CA THR A 22 -5.86 7.76 1.25
C THR A 22 -4.70 8.68 1.65
N SER A 23 -4.40 8.79 2.95
CA SER A 23 -3.25 9.55 3.46
C SER A 23 -1.91 8.96 2.98
N LEU A 24 -1.82 7.63 2.85
CA LEU A 24 -0.67 6.95 2.26
C LEU A 24 -0.49 7.37 0.80
N LEU A 25 -1.55 7.37 -0.02
CA LEU A 25 -1.47 7.81 -1.42
C LEU A 25 -1.10 9.29 -1.55
N ALA A 26 -1.69 10.15 -0.72
CA ALA A 26 -1.42 11.58 -0.72
C ALA A 26 0.03 11.89 -0.32
N SER A 27 0.53 11.22 0.73
CA SER A 27 1.92 11.38 1.17
C SER A 27 2.95 10.78 0.21
N MET A 28 2.59 9.68 -0.45
CA MET A 28 3.34 9.11 -1.57
C MET A 28 3.42 10.10 -2.74
N TYR A 29 2.30 10.73 -3.11
CA TYR A 29 2.24 11.76 -4.16
C TYR A 29 3.14 12.97 -3.90
N VAL A 30 3.23 13.46 -2.66
CA VAL A 30 4.17 14.55 -2.32
C VAL A 30 5.62 14.13 -2.50
N GLN A 31 5.95 12.92 -2.03
CA GLN A 31 7.32 12.41 -2.09
C GLN A 31 7.78 12.08 -3.51
N TYR A 32 6.88 11.90 -4.47
CA TYR A 32 7.23 11.72 -5.87
C TYR A 32 8.19 12.81 -6.37
N SER A 33 7.80 14.08 -6.22
CA SER A 33 8.63 15.18 -6.74
C SER A 33 10.07 15.18 -6.19
N SER A 34 10.26 14.85 -4.90
CA SER A 34 11.59 14.81 -4.26
C SER A 34 12.37 13.53 -4.55
N VAL A 35 11.70 12.40 -4.77
CA VAL A 35 12.34 11.09 -4.87
C VAL A 35 12.62 10.67 -6.31
N ILE A 36 11.79 11.08 -7.28
CA ILE A 36 11.99 10.77 -8.71
C ILE A 36 12.89 11.82 -9.41
N GLY A 37 13.30 12.88 -8.70
CA GLY A 37 14.13 13.96 -9.26
C GLY A 37 15.40 13.44 -9.94
N GLY A 38 16.03 12.41 -9.37
CA GLY A 38 17.28 11.82 -9.86
C GLY A 38 17.16 10.73 -10.93
N THR A 39 15.95 10.35 -11.36
CA THR A 39 15.76 9.32 -12.40
C THR A 39 14.99 9.89 -13.60
N ASP A 40 14.95 9.18 -14.72
CA ASP A 40 14.15 9.57 -15.90
C ASP A 40 12.67 9.14 -15.79
N LEU A 41 12.25 8.62 -14.62
CA LEU A 41 10.88 8.17 -14.36
C LEU A 41 9.99 9.39 -14.10
N ASP A 42 8.76 9.32 -14.62
CA ASP A 42 7.71 10.31 -14.39
C ASP A 42 6.44 9.63 -13.90
N LEU A 43 5.81 10.23 -12.90
CA LEU A 43 4.59 9.76 -12.23
C LEU A 43 3.59 10.92 -12.19
N THR A 44 2.62 10.88 -13.09
CA THR A 44 1.65 11.97 -13.28
C THR A 44 0.24 11.51 -12.90
N PRO A 45 -0.44 12.14 -11.93
CA PRO A 45 -1.84 11.83 -11.64
C PRO A 45 -2.74 12.05 -12.86
N VAL A 46 -3.76 11.22 -13.02
CA VAL A 46 -4.72 11.28 -14.13
C VAL A 46 -6.07 11.82 -13.66
N GLY A 47 -6.66 12.71 -14.45
CA GLY A 47 -7.99 13.28 -14.19
C GLY A 47 -8.04 14.02 -12.86
N GLU A 48 -9.05 13.71 -12.04
CA GLU A 48 -9.27 14.34 -10.73
C GLU A 48 -8.30 13.85 -9.63
N THR A 49 -7.47 12.84 -9.92
CA THR A 49 -6.55 12.25 -8.94
C THR A 49 -5.63 13.32 -8.32
N ALA A 50 -5.12 14.26 -9.13
CA ALA A 50 -4.26 15.34 -8.64
C ALA A 50 -4.97 16.22 -7.60
N ALA A 51 -6.20 16.65 -7.89
CA ALA A 51 -6.97 17.52 -7.01
C ALA A 51 -7.29 16.81 -5.69
N LYS A 52 -7.82 15.58 -5.77
CA LYS A 52 -8.15 14.77 -4.58
C LYS A 52 -6.94 14.55 -3.67
N LEU A 53 -5.78 14.19 -4.25
CA LEU A 53 -4.57 14.00 -3.46
C LEU A 53 -4.04 15.32 -2.89
N THR A 54 -4.13 16.43 -3.63
CA THR A 54 -3.72 17.75 -3.16
C THR A 54 -4.54 18.22 -1.96
N ASP A 55 -5.85 18.01 -1.98
CA ASP A 55 -6.75 18.33 -0.87
C ASP A 55 -6.38 17.54 0.39
N VAL A 56 -6.13 16.24 0.24
CA VAL A 56 -5.69 15.38 1.35
C VAL A 56 -4.32 15.83 1.88
N VAL A 57 -3.37 16.21 1.01
CA VAL A 57 -2.08 16.76 1.43
C VAL A 57 -2.24 18.04 2.24
N ALA A 58 -3.14 18.94 1.82
CA ALA A 58 -3.42 20.18 2.56
C ALA A 58 -3.94 19.89 3.96
N VAL A 59 -4.83 18.90 4.10
CA VAL A 59 -5.30 18.40 5.40
C VAL A 59 -4.14 17.83 6.22
N LEU A 60 -3.31 16.95 5.68
CA LEU A 60 -2.18 16.37 6.42
C LEU A 60 -1.18 17.43 6.91
N LYS A 61 -0.90 18.45 6.09
CA LYS A 61 -0.05 19.59 6.46
C LYS A 61 -0.69 20.46 7.56
N SER A 62 -2.00 20.67 7.48
CA SER A 62 -2.79 21.36 8.52
C SER A 62 -2.73 20.59 9.85
N LEU A 63 -2.99 19.27 9.82
CA LEU A 63 -2.94 18.41 11.00
C LEU A 63 -1.57 18.43 11.68
N SER A 64 -0.48 18.46 10.90
CA SER A 64 0.90 18.55 11.43
C SER A 64 1.11 19.78 12.33
N ARG A 65 0.39 20.87 12.07
CA ARG A 65 0.43 22.13 12.82
C ARG A 65 -0.55 22.16 14.01
N ALA A 66 -1.50 21.23 14.07
CA ALA A 66 -2.49 21.16 15.13
C ALA A 66 -1.88 20.60 16.43
N VAL A 67 -2.32 21.13 17.58
CA VAL A 67 -1.89 20.64 18.90
C VAL A 67 -2.51 19.27 19.21
N GLN A 68 -3.78 19.09 18.85
CA GLN A 68 -4.51 17.85 19.04
C GLN A 68 -5.32 17.52 17.78
N VAL A 69 -5.29 16.25 17.39
CA VAL A 69 -6.02 15.70 16.25
C VAL A 69 -6.89 14.57 16.76
N ARG A 70 -8.14 14.52 16.30
CA ARG A 70 -9.10 13.48 16.66
C ARG A 70 -9.41 12.65 15.43
N ASP A 71 -9.29 11.34 15.58
CA ASP A 71 -9.74 10.39 14.58
C ASP A 71 -10.87 9.56 15.19
N ALA A 72 -12.01 9.54 14.52
CA ALA A 72 -13.19 8.81 14.99
C ALA A 72 -13.32 7.54 14.17
N VAL A 73 -13.37 6.40 14.85
CA VAL A 73 -13.79 5.15 14.23
C VAL A 73 -15.28 5.03 14.46
N THR A 74 -16.06 5.37 13.43
CA THR A 74 -17.51 5.16 13.41
C THR A 74 -17.81 3.78 12.81
N ASN A 75 -18.72 3.02 13.41
CA ASN A 75 -19.15 1.71 12.90
C ASN A 75 -19.99 1.78 11.60
N THR A 76 -20.18 2.96 11.02
CA THR A 76 -20.89 3.14 9.75
C THR A 76 -20.04 2.62 8.59
N ALA A 77 -20.53 1.56 7.94
CA ALA A 77 -19.94 1.02 6.74
C ALA A 77 -20.00 2.05 5.60
N SER A 78 -18.83 2.48 5.11
CA SER A 78 -18.74 3.18 3.82
C SER A 78 -18.74 2.15 2.69
N TYR A 79 -19.54 2.42 1.67
CA TYR A 79 -19.66 1.61 0.45
C TYR A 79 -19.01 2.29 -0.76
N GLU A 80 -18.24 3.36 -0.54
CA GLU A 80 -17.60 4.08 -1.63
C GLU A 80 -16.31 3.40 -2.06
N LEU A 81 -16.09 3.37 -3.37
CA LEU A 81 -14.87 2.88 -4.00
C LEU A 81 -14.15 4.09 -4.59
N HIS A 82 -12.92 4.34 -4.14
CA HIS A 82 -12.11 5.43 -4.67
C HIS A 82 -10.97 4.90 -5.53
N ARG A 83 -10.84 5.46 -6.73
CA ARG A 83 -9.78 5.13 -7.68
C ARG A 83 -8.85 6.32 -7.83
N TYR A 84 -7.56 6.04 -7.73
CA TYR A 84 -6.49 7.00 -7.93
C TYR A 84 -5.59 6.47 -9.04
N GLU A 85 -5.54 7.19 -10.15
CA GLU A 85 -4.81 6.78 -11.34
C GLU A 85 -3.54 7.62 -11.48
N ILE A 86 -2.40 6.94 -11.56
CA ILE A 86 -1.08 7.55 -11.73
C ILE A 86 -0.49 7.01 -13.02
N ALA A 87 -0.36 7.87 -14.02
CA ALA A 87 0.30 7.55 -15.26
C ALA A 87 1.81 7.44 -15.04
N VAL A 88 2.41 6.35 -15.52
CA VAL A 88 3.83 6.05 -15.39
C VAL A 88 4.48 6.15 -16.77
N GLY A 89 5.57 6.90 -16.85
CA GLY A 89 6.30 7.11 -18.08
C GLY A 89 7.70 7.64 -17.85
N ARG A 90 8.26 8.22 -18.91
CA ARG A 90 9.53 8.94 -18.83
C ARG A 90 9.27 10.44 -18.85
N LYS A 91 10.17 11.22 -18.26
CA LYS A 91 10.09 12.69 -18.28
C LYS A 91 9.98 13.19 -19.73
N ASN A 92 9.06 14.11 -19.96
CA ASN A 92 8.79 14.70 -21.28
C ASN A 92 8.40 13.68 -22.37
N LYS A 93 7.87 12.51 -22.00
CA LYS A 93 7.34 11.50 -22.93
C LYS A 93 5.91 11.11 -22.56
N SER A 94 5.18 10.55 -23.51
CA SER A 94 3.86 10.00 -23.25
C SER A 94 3.96 8.87 -22.22
N PRO A 95 3.09 8.86 -21.19
CA PRO A 95 3.02 7.75 -20.25
C PRO A 95 2.72 6.43 -20.97
N ARG A 96 3.35 5.36 -20.49
CA ARG A 96 3.25 4.01 -21.07
C ARG A 96 2.11 3.19 -20.46
N PHE A 97 1.90 3.34 -19.15
CA PHE A 97 0.82 2.67 -18.44
C PHE A 97 0.30 3.52 -17.29
N VAL A 98 -0.74 3.02 -16.62
CA VAL A 98 -1.37 3.64 -15.46
C VAL A 98 -1.31 2.65 -14.30
N LEU A 99 -0.82 3.09 -13.15
CA LEU A 99 -1.07 2.44 -11.88
C LEU A 99 -2.43 2.92 -11.37
N ARG A 100 -3.36 2.00 -11.16
CA ARG A 100 -4.66 2.29 -10.58
C ARG A 100 -4.72 1.76 -9.16
N PHE A 101 -4.66 2.67 -8.20
CA PHE A 101 -4.88 2.35 -6.80
C PHE A 101 -6.38 2.36 -6.52
N THR A 102 -6.91 1.22 -6.12
CA THR A 102 -8.31 1.09 -5.74
C THR A 102 -8.42 0.93 -4.23
N ASP A 103 -8.94 1.96 -3.58
CA ASP A 103 -9.25 2.01 -2.16
C ASP A 103 -10.63 1.40 -1.92
N TYR A 104 -10.64 0.20 -1.32
CA TYR A 104 -11.87 -0.48 -0.94
C TYR A 104 -12.22 -0.09 0.50
N ALA A 105 -13.35 0.62 0.65
CA ALA A 105 -13.92 0.88 1.97
C ALA A 105 -14.30 -0.44 2.66
N GLY A 106 -14.21 -0.48 4.00
CA GLY A 106 -14.48 -1.70 4.76
C GLY A 106 -15.91 -2.22 4.62
N GLY A 107 -16.88 -1.37 4.27
CA GLY A 107 -18.26 -1.80 4.01
C GLY A 107 -18.38 -2.68 2.77
N LEU A 108 -17.69 -2.31 1.68
CA LEU A 108 -17.65 -3.11 0.44
C LEU A 108 -17.05 -4.51 0.65
N LEU A 109 -16.08 -4.63 1.56
CA LEU A 109 -15.43 -5.91 1.86
C LEU A 109 -16.32 -6.86 2.70
N ARG A 110 -17.33 -6.32 3.38
CA ARG A 110 -18.29 -7.06 4.21
C ARG A 110 -19.58 -7.41 3.48
N GLU A 111 -19.73 -6.98 2.22
CA GLU A 111 -20.89 -7.30 1.41
C GLU A 111 -21.14 -8.82 1.37
N PRO A 112 -22.37 -9.28 1.66
CA PRO A 112 -22.68 -10.70 1.70
C PRO A 112 -22.28 -11.41 0.40
N GLY A 113 -21.73 -12.61 0.56
CA GLY A 113 -21.35 -13.43 -0.58
C GLY A 113 -22.53 -13.71 -1.50
N GLY A 114 -22.35 -13.44 -2.80
CA GLY A 114 -23.36 -13.77 -3.82
C GLY A 114 -24.15 -12.56 -4.32
N THR A 115 -23.96 -11.38 -3.71
CA THR A 115 -24.49 -10.14 -4.27
C THR A 115 -23.68 -9.73 -5.52
N PRO A 116 -24.31 -9.03 -6.50
CA PRO A 116 -23.59 -8.46 -7.64
C PRO A 116 -22.45 -7.52 -7.21
N VAL A 117 -22.63 -6.79 -6.11
CA VAL A 117 -21.62 -5.89 -5.54
C VAL A 117 -20.43 -6.69 -5.02
N ALA A 118 -20.66 -7.71 -4.20
CA ALA A 118 -19.60 -8.59 -3.71
C ALA A 118 -18.86 -9.29 -4.85
N GLN A 119 -19.58 -9.72 -5.90
CA GLN A 119 -18.96 -10.32 -7.07
C GLN A 119 -18.13 -9.32 -7.89
N GLY A 120 -18.62 -8.09 -8.05
CA GLY A 120 -17.88 -7.01 -8.70
C GLY A 120 -16.58 -6.66 -7.97
N VAL A 121 -16.65 -6.55 -6.64
CA VAL A 121 -15.47 -6.35 -5.78
C VAL A 121 -14.50 -7.52 -5.93
N ARG A 122 -14.96 -8.77 -5.82
CA ARG A 122 -14.12 -9.97 -5.98
C ARG A 122 -13.40 -10.03 -7.33
N ASN A 123 -14.13 -9.78 -8.42
CA ASN A 123 -13.56 -9.78 -9.77
C ASN A 123 -12.49 -8.68 -9.92
N ALA A 124 -12.72 -7.50 -9.34
CA ALA A 124 -11.74 -6.41 -9.36
C ALA A 124 -10.50 -6.74 -8.52
N LEU A 125 -10.68 -7.38 -7.36
CA LEU A 125 -9.58 -7.80 -6.47
C LEU A 125 -8.68 -8.86 -7.13
N ALA A 126 -9.27 -9.84 -7.83
CA ALA A 126 -8.55 -10.93 -8.50
C ALA A 126 -7.55 -10.45 -9.57
N GLY A 127 -7.79 -9.29 -10.19
CA GLY A 127 -6.92 -8.72 -11.20
C GLY A 127 -5.60 -8.14 -10.65
N SER A 128 -5.47 -7.92 -9.35
CA SER A 128 -4.43 -7.06 -8.77
C SER A 128 -3.10 -7.75 -8.48
N PRO A 129 -2.01 -7.52 -9.24
CA PRO A 129 -0.70 -8.12 -8.97
C PRO A 129 -0.08 -7.65 -7.65
N VAL A 130 -0.51 -6.48 -7.16
CA VAL A 130 -0.05 -5.90 -5.89
C VAL A 130 -1.25 -5.68 -4.96
N VAL A 131 -1.12 -6.11 -3.72
CA VAL A 131 -2.10 -5.89 -2.65
C VAL A 131 -1.43 -5.13 -1.53
N VAL A 132 -1.95 -3.96 -1.18
CA VAL A 132 -1.53 -3.16 -0.03
C VAL A 132 -2.51 -3.42 1.11
N LEU A 133 -2.06 -4.07 2.17
CA LEU A 133 -2.82 -4.27 3.39
C LEU A 133 -2.43 -3.20 4.41
N ALA A 134 -3.24 -2.15 4.53
CA ALA A 134 -3.06 -1.10 5.53
C ALA A 134 -3.47 -1.59 6.92
N VAL A 135 -2.60 -1.34 7.91
CA VAL A 135 -2.80 -1.75 9.30
C VAL A 135 -2.80 -0.51 10.19
N ASP A 136 -3.87 -0.29 10.96
CA ASP A 136 -3.91 0.72 12.01
C ASP A 136 -3.03 0.26 13.18
N THR A 137 -1.84 0.88 13.30
CA THR A 137 -0.84 0.46 14.30
C THR A 137 -1.31 0.69 15.74
N PRO A 138 -1.91 1.85 16.10
CA PRO A 138 -2.47 2.03 17.43
C PRO A 138 -3.45 0.92 17.84
N ALA A 139 -4.37 0.53 16.95
CA ALA A 139 -5.31 -0.55 17.27
C ALA A 139 -4.64 -1.92 17.43
N LEU A 140 -3.53 -2.17 16.72
CA LEU A 140 -2.74 -3.40 16.82
C LEU A 140 -1.93 -3.49 18.12
N VAL A 141 -1.42 -2.36 18.61
CA VAL A 141 -0.39 -2.35 19.68
C VAL A 141 -0.96 -1.93 21.04
N GLU A 142 -1.84 -0.93 21.08
CA GLU A 142 -2.31 -0.34 22.33
C GLU A 142 -3.22 -1.31 23.09
N ARG A 143 -3.15 -1.25 24.43
CA ARG A 143 -3.88 -2.17 25.32
C ARG A 143 -3.67 -3.65 24.95
N ASP A 144 -2.43 -3.98 24.59
CA ASP A 144 -2.03 -5.35 24.19
C ASP A 144 -2.79 -5.88 22.96
N GLY A 145 -3.24 -5.00 22.07
CA GLY A 145 -3.98 -5.37 20.86
C GLY A 145 -5.47 -5.56 21.06
N LEU A 146 -6.03 -5.10 22.19
CA LEU A 146 -7.47 -5.17 22.51
C LEU A 146 -8.39 -4.73 21.35
N TYR A 147 -7.93 -3.77 20.54
CA TYR A 147 -8.72 -3.19 19.46
C TYR A 147 -8.42 -3.79 18.08
N HIS A 148 -7.49 -4.74 17.99
CA HIS A 148 -7.00 -5.29 16.73
C HIS A 148 -8.12 -5.94 15.93
N GLU A 149 -8.89 -6.85 16.55
CA GLU A 149 -9.99 -7.56 15.90
C GLU A 149 -11.09 -6.61 15.43
N ARG A 150 -11.47 -5.63 16.26
CA ARG A 150 -12.54 -4.66 15.96
C ARG A 150 -12.14 -3.67 14.86
N VAL A 151 -10.91 -3.17 14.88
CA VAL A 151 -10.49 -2.09 13.97
C VAL A 151 -9.84 -2.65 12.72
N ASN A 152 -8.83 -3.52 12.85
CA ASN A 152 -8.05 -4.02 11.72
C ASN A 152 -8.67 -5.24 11.03
N GLU A 153 -9.61 -5.91 11.69
CA GLU A 153 -10.36 -7.06 11.18
C GLU A 153 -9.45 -8.08 10.45
N PRO A 154 -8.41 -8.61 11.14
CA PRO A 154 -7.36 -9.39 10.51
C PRO A 154 -7.90 -10.62 9.78
N TYR A 155 -8.95 -11.26 10.32
CA TYR A 155 -9.60 -12.40 9.67
C TYR A 155 -10.30 -12.01 8.35
N LEU A 156 -11.02 -10.88 8.32
CA LEU A 156 -11.64 -10.38 7.09
C LEU A 156 -10.56 -10.13 6.03
N MET A 157 -9.48 -9.44 6.41
CA MET A 157 -8.36 -9.15 5.51
C MET A 157 -7.70 -10.43 4.99
N TYR A 158 -7.51 -11.43 5.86
CA TYR A 158 -7.02 -12.75 5.49
C TYR A 158 -7.91 -13.42 4.43
N GLU A 159 -9.23 -13.46 4.65
CA GLU A 159 -10.16 -14.07 3.69
C GLU A 159 -10.16 -13.35 2.34
N GLN A 160 -10.03 -12.01 2.31
CA GLN A 160 -9.90 -11.27 1.06
C GLN A 160 -8.60 -11.61 0.32
N VAL A 161 -7.45 -11.64 1.01
CA VAL A 161 -6.17 -12.00 0.39
C VAL A 161 -6.20 -13.44 -0.12
N LYS A 162 -6.69 -14.38 0.70
CA LYS A 162 -6.86 -15.79 0.33
C LYS A 162 -7.75 -15.95 -0.90
N HIS A 163 -8.80 -15.15 -1.04
CA HIS A 163 -9.63 -15.15 -2.24
C HIS A 163 -8.84 -14.74 -3.47
N ILE A 164 -8.09 -13.62 -3.40
CA ILE A 164 -7.22 -13.13 -4.49
C ILE A 164 -6.22 -14.22 -4.91
N LEU A 165 -5.61 -14.91 -3.95
CA LEU A 165 -4.59 -15.93 -4.19
C LEU A 165 -5.13 -17.26 -4.75
N ARG A 166 -6.45 -17.49 -4.64
CA ARG A 166 -7.13 -18.68 -5.17
C ARG A 166 -7.62 -18.50 -6.60
N THR A 167 -7.78 -17.27 -7.07
CA THR A 167 -8.38 -17.02 -8.39
C THR A 167 -7.49 -17.51 -9.53
N ASP A 168 -6.16 -17.44 -9.36
CA ASP A 168 -5.20 -17.93 -10.33
C ASP A 168 -3.82 -18.24 -9.71
N GLU A 169 -2.93 -18.79 -10.52
CA GLU A 169 -1.55 -19.12 -10.13
C GLU A 169 -0.55 -17.97 -10.36
N LYS A 170 -1.04 -16.75 -10.58
CA LYS A 170 -0.16 -15.64 -10.95
C LYS A 170 0.68 -15.17 -9.76
N PRO A 171 1.90 -14.66 -10.00
CA PRO A 171 2.70 -14.04 -8.96
C PRO A 171 1.99 -12.82 -8.37
N ARG A 172 1.98 -12.70 -7.06
CA ARG A 172 1.43 -11.56 -6.32
C ARG A 172 2.43 -10.99 -5.33
N LEU A 173 2.31 -9.69 -5.10
CA LEU A 173 3.00 -8.97 -4.04
C LEU A 173 2.01 -8.53 -2.98
N LEU A 174 2.21 -8.96 -1.74
CA LEU A 174 1.53 -8.45 -0.56
C LEU A 174 2.43 -7.43 0.16
N LEU A 175 1.95 -6.21 0.30
CA LEU A 175 2.58 -5.15 1.08
C LEU A 175 1.75 -4.93 2.34
N VAL A 176 2.25 -5.39 3.49
CA VAL A 176 1.62 -5.11 4.78
C VAL A 176 2.18 -3.78 5.28
N VAL A 177 1.32 -2.77 5.42
CA VAL A 177 1.73 -1.39 5.68
C VAL A 177 1.17 -0.91 7.02
N PRO A 178 1.91 -1.06 8.12
CA PRO A 178 1.61 -0.40 9.39
C PRO A 178 1.60 1.13 9.22
N LEU A 179 0.42 1.73 9.41
CA LEU A 179 0.18 3.16 9.34
C LEU A 179 -0.01 3.74 10.74
N LYS A 180 0.11 5.07 10.86
CA LYS A 180 0.04 5.79 12.16
C LYS A 180 1.09 5.28 13.15
N CYS A 181 2.23 4.81 12.62
CA CYS A 181 3.25 4.10 13.38
C CYS A 181 4.29 5.03 14.01
N GLU A 182 4.13 6.36 13.89
CA GLU A 182 5.10 7.39 14.30
C GLU A 182 5.58 7.21 15.75
N LYS A 183 4.74 6.75 16.66
CA LYS A 183 5.12 6.52 18.07
C LYS A 183 6.03 5.30 18.24
N TYR A 184 5.86 4.28 17.41
CA TYR A 184 6.37 2.93 17.65
C TYR A 184 7.68 2.63 16.92
N VAL A 185 8.00 3.37 15.86
CA VAL A 185 9.21 3.14 15.03
C VAL A 185 10.34 4.15 15.31
N THR A 186 10.36 4.73 16.51
CA THR A 186 11.37 5.75 16.90
C THR A 186 12.74 5.15 17.24
N THR A 187 12.79 3.84 17.51
CA THR A 187 14.00 3.09 17.86
C THR A 187 13.99 1.74 17.14
N GLU A 188 15.16 1.11 16.99
CA GLU A 188 15.25 -0.23 16.40
C GLU A 188 14.44 -1.28 17.18
N HIS A 189 14.49 -1.21 18.52
CA HIS A 189 13.71 -2.09 19.38
C HIS A 189 12.20 -1.87 19.18
N GLY A 190 11.74 -0.62 19.09
CA GLY A 190 10.34 -0.30 18.81
C GLY A 190 9.90 -0.82 17.44
N SER A 191 10.73 -0.66 16.41
CA SER A 191 10.48 -1.20 15.07
C SER A 191 10.39 -2.74 15.08
N ALA A 192 11.28 -3.42 15.79
CA ALA A 192 11.24 -4.88 15.94
C ALA A 192 10.00 -5.35 16.72
N ALA A 193 9.61 -4.64 17.78
CA ALA A 193 8.40 -4.92 18.54
C ALA A 193 7.14 -4.75 17.67
N LEU A 194 7.08 -3.70 16.83
CA LEU A 194 5.98 -3.52 15.88
C LEU A 194 5.92 -4.68 14.87
N LEU A 195 7.05 -5.09 14.30
CA LEU A 195 7.09 -6.24 13.38
C LEU A 195 6.58 -7.52 14.05
N SER A 196 6.99 -7.78 15.30
CA SER A 196 6.49 -8.92 16.08
C SER A 196 4.98 -8.85 16.28
N ARG A 197 4.43 -7.67 16.60
CA ARG A 197 2.97 -7.46 16.74
C ARG A 197 2.22 -7.70 15.44
N VAL A 198 2.76 -7.22 14.31
CA VAL A 198 2.16 -7.46 12.98
C VAL A 198 2.15 -8.96 12.67
N ARG A 199 3.27 -9.65 12.92
CA ARG A 199 3.40 -11.10 12.72
C ARG A 199 2.39 -11.89 13.54
N ALA A 200 2.22 -11.53 14.81
CA ALA A 200 1.24 -12.18 15.69
C ALA A 200 -0.20 -11.88 15.26
N GLY A 201 -0.56 -10.61 15.04
CA GLY A 201 -1.93 -10.22 14.71
C GLY A 201 -2.43 -10.76 13.37
N TYR A 202 -1.52 -10.93 12.39
CA TYR A 202 -1.83 -11.48 11.08
C TYR A 202 -1.26 -12.90 10.87
N GLN A 203 -1.01 -13.65 11.95
CA GLN A 203 -0.44 -14.99 11.86
C GLN A 203 -1.19 -15.91 10.88
N PRO A 204 -2.54 -16.00 10.87
CA PRO A 204 -3.25 -16.86 9.91
C PRO A 204 -2.96 -16.50 8.44
N LEU A 205 -2.78 -15.21 8.14
CA LEU A 205 -2.42 -14.74 6.81
C LEU A 205 -0.98 -15.15 6.47
N PHE A 206 -0.04 -14.96 7.38
CA PHE A 206 1.36 -15.33 7.16
C PHE A 206 1.56 -16.84 7.02
N ASP A 207 0.87 -17.64 7.84
CA ASP A 207 0.87 -19.10 7.74
C ASP A 207 0.30 -19.56 6.38
N HIS A 208 -0.78 -18.91 5.91
CA HIS A 208 -1.37 -19.23 4.62
C HIS A 208 -0.44 -18.95 3.44
N ILE A 209 0.23 -17.77 3.40
CA ILE A 209 1.14 -17.45 2.30
C ILE A 209 2.43 -18.28 2.35
N ALA A 210 2.84 -18.74 3.54
CA ALA A 210 3.98 -19.61 3.74
C ALA A 210 3.73 -21.06 3.32
N HIS A 211 2.46 -21.46 3.16
CA HIS A 211 2.08 -22.81 2.73
C HIS A 211 2.77 -23.19 1.41
N PRO A 212 3.32 -24.41 1.25
CA PRO A 212 4.12 -24.79 0.08
C PRO A 212 3.46 -24.59 -1.29
N THR A 213 2.12 -24.65 -1.36
CA THR A 213 1.37 -24.44 -2.61
C THR A 213 1.09 -22.97 -2.94
N VAL A 214 1.25 -22.07 -1.98
CA VAL A 214 1.03 -20.62 -2.12
C VAL A 214 2.37 -19.89 -2.19
N ARG A 215 3.33 -20.32 -1.38
CA ARG A 215 4.65 -19.70 -1.21
C ARG A 215 5.39 -19.36 -2.51
N PRO A 216 5.43 -20.22 -3.54
CA PRO A 216 6.17 -19.92 -4.77
C PRO A 216 5.60 -18.74 -5.55
N ARG A 217 4.34 -18.33 -5.29
CA ARG A 217 3.60 -17.33 -6.05
C ARG A 217 3.46 -15.99 -5.33
N VAL A 218 3.89 -15.88 -4.07
CA VAL A 218 3.63 -14.69 -3.26
C VAL A 218 4.91 -14.14 -2.66
N GLY A 219 5.21 -12.88 -2.92
CA GLY A 219 6.17 -12.09 -2.14
C GLY A 219 5.44 -11.28 -1.08
N CYS A 220 6.01 -11.17 0.12
CA CYS A 220 5.43 -10.38 1.20
C CYS A 220 6.48 -9.48 1.86
N VAL A 221 6.14 -8.21 2.02
CA VAL A 221 6.99 -7.21 2.68
C VAL A 221 6.15 -6.44 3.69
N VAL A 222 6.66 -6.27 4.91
CA VAL A 222 6.12 -5.36 5.92
C VAL A 222 6.86 -4.03 5.81
N ILE A 223 6.12 -2.94 5.64
CA ILE A 223 6.66 -1.59 5.43
C ILE A 223 5.93 -0.61 6.36
N PRO A 224 6.46 -0.30 7.55
CA PRO A 224 5.91 0.75 8.41
C PRO A 224 6.07 2.10 7.72
N VAL A 225 4.95 2.83 7.60
CA VAL A 225 4.90 4.12 6.93
C VAL A 225 4.35 5.19 7.87
N GLN A 226 5.05 6.31 7.93
CA GLN A 226 4.62 7.52 8.63
C GLN A 226 4.10 8.52 7.59
N THR A 227 2.77 8.68 7.49
CA THR A 227 2.17 9.53 6.45
C THR A 227 2.31 11.02 6.77
N THR A 228 2.41 11.37 8.05
CA THR A 228 2.71 12.74 8.49
C THR A 228 4.15 12.88 8.99
N GLY A 229 4.64 11.87 9.71
CA GLY A 229 5.94 11.88 10.41
C GLY A 229 6.01 12.82 11.61
N SER A 230 5.01 13.68 11.80
CA SER A 230 4.94 14.71 12.83
C SER A 230 3.86 14.45 13.86
N ILE A 231 2.82 13.69 13.52
CA ILE A 231 1.68 13.38 14.39
C ILE A 231 1.89 12.01 15.02
N VAL A 232 1.79 11.95 16.34
CA VAL A 232 1.93 10.71 17.12
C VAL A 232 0.64 10.39 17.84
N PHE A 233 0.38 9.09 17.94
CA PHE A 233 -0.68 8.56 18.79
C PHE A 233 -0.47 9.01 20.25
N SER A 234 -1.57 9.41 20.91
CA SER A 234 -1.59 9.85 22.30
C SER A 234 -2.37 8.88 23.19
N SER A 235 -3.66 8.67 22.90
CA SER A 235 -4.53 7.80 23.71
C SER A 235 -5.78 7.35 22.94
N ILE A 236 -6.47 6.36 23.49
CA ILE A 236 -7.77 5.90 23.00
C ILE A 236 -8.81 6.20 24.08
N THR A 237 -9.94 6.76 23.67
CA THR A 237 -11.12 6.94 24.52
C THR A 237 -12.28 6.17 23.91
N GLU A 238 -13.05 5.48 24.75
CA GLU A 238 -14.24 4.73 24.36
C GLU A 238 -15.47 5.42 24.94
N SER A 239 -16.48 5.70 24.10
CA SER A 239 -17.75 6.25 24.56
C SER A 239 -18.57 5.17 25.29
N PRO A 240 -19.55 5.55 26.14
CA PRO A 240 -20.48 4.58 26.72
C PRO A 240 -21.25 3.75 25.68
N ALA A 241 -21.40 4.26 24.45
CA ALA A 241 -22.01 3.55 23.33
C ALA A 241 -21.04 2.60 22.60
N GLY A 242 -19.77 2.53 23.03
CA GLY A 242 -18.73 1.68 22.44
C GLY A 242 -17.98 2.30 21.26
N ASP A 243 -18.14 3.60 21.01
CA ASP A 243 -17.41 4.28 19.92
C ASP A 243 -15.96 4.54 20.32
N LEU A 244 -15.03 4.15 19.46
CA LEU A 244 -13.62 4.42 19.65
C LEU A 244 -13.22 5.77 19.06
N ARG A 245 -12.48 6.54 19.86
CA ARG A 245 -11.79 7.74 19.41
C ARG A 245 -10.31 7.62 19.70
N PHE A 246 -9.53 7.74 18.63
CA PHE A 246 -8.08 7.78 18.70
C PHE A 246 -7.65 9.24 18.75
N LEU A 247 -6.90 9.59 19.79
CA LEU A 247 -6.39 10.93 20.00
C LEU A 247 -4.92 10.96 19.60
N TYR A 248 -4.58 11.95 18.79
CA TYR A 248 -3.24 12.18 18.31
C TYR A 248 -2.80 13.60 18.68
N ARG A 249 -1.49 13.80 18.72
CA ARG A 249 -0.89 15.10 18.99
C ARG A 249 0.35 15.29 18.13
N SER A 250 0.72 16.54 17.89
CA SER A 250 2.00 16.84 17.25
C SER A 250 3.15 16.46 18.17
N ARG A 251 4.23 15.90 17.61
CA ARG A 251 5.45 15.52 18.36
C ARG A 251 6.05 16.71 19.09
N ARG A 252 5.94 17.90 18.49
CA ARG A 252 6.38 19.19 19.04
C ARG A 252 5.56 20.30 18.42
N ALA A 253 5.39 21.42 19.15
CA ALA A 253 4.76 22.61 18.59
C ALA A 253 5.49 23.04 17.29
N GLY A 254 4.74 23.25 16.21
CA GLY A 254 5.29 23.62 14.92
C GLY A 254 6.04 22.51 14.17
N ALA A 255 5.81 21.23 14.49
CA ALA A 255 6.42 20.14 13.73
C ALA A 255 6.05 20.21 12.24
N GLU A 256 7.04 20.09 11.38
CA GLU A 256 6.85 20.11 9.93
C GLU A 256 6.28 18.78 9.43
N TYR A 257 5.47 18.85 8.38
CA TYR A 257 5.03 17.68 7.63
C TYR A 257 6.23 17.02 6.95
N ARG A 258 6.60 15.83 7.43
CA ARG A 258 7.79 15.09 6.98
C ARG A 258 7.50 13.59 6.94
N PRO A 259 6.73 13.12 5.93
CA PRO A 259 6.45 11.70 5.79
C PRO A 259 7.72 10.86 5.69
N VAL A 260 7.64 9.62 6.16
CA VAL A 260 8.76 8.67 6.18
C VAL A 260 8.33 7.36 5.54
N HIS A 261 9.17 6.85 4.63
CA HIS A 261 8.99 5.59 3.88
C HIS A 261 7.74 5.51 2.99
N THR A 262 7.04 6.63 2.72
CA THR A 262 5.82 6.62 1.89
C THR A 262 6.08 6.29 0.42
N ASP A 263 7.33 6.40 -0.03
CA ASP A 263 7.79 5.98 -1.36
C ASP A 263 8.02 4.47 -1.47
N GLN A 264 8.30 3.80 -0.35
CA GLN A 264 8.71 2.38 -0.32
C GLN A 264 7.66 1.42 -0.90
N PRO A 265 6.35 1.55 -0.59
CA PRO A 265 5.34 0.68 -1.20
C PRO A 265 5.35 0.74 -2.73
N LEU A 266 5.50 1.94 -3.32
CA LEU A 266 5.57 2.10 -4.77
C LEU A 266 6.85 1.49 -5.34
N ARG A 267 8.01 1.69 -4.69
CA ARG A 267 9.27 1.08 -5.16
C ARG A 267 9.19 -0.44 -5.20
N HIS A 268 8.63 -1.06 -4.17
CA HIS A 268 8.42 -2.51 -4.14
C HIS A 268 7.41 -2.96 -5.20
N ALA A 269 6.31 -2.23 -5.38
CA ALA A 269 5.31 -2.52 -6.40
C ALA A 269 5.93 -2.48 -7.81
N LEU A 270 6.59 -1.37 -8.16
CA LEU A 270 7.23 -1.20 -9.47
C LEU A 270 8.35 -2.21 -9.71
N ARG A 271 9.16 -2.51 -8.70
CA ARG A 271 10.17 -3.59 -8.78
C ARG A 271 9.54 -4.93 -9.13
N PHE A 272 8.51 -5.30 -8.39
CA PHE A 272 7.86 -6.59 -8.55
C PHE A 272 7.27 -6.72 -9.96
N VAL A 273 6.54 -5.69 -10.39
CA VAL A 273 5.93 -5.60 -11.73
C VAL A 273 6.99 -5.69 -12.83
N LEU A 274 8.08 -4.93 -12.72
CA LEU A 274 9.18 -4.98 -13.68
C LEU A 274 9.81 -6.37 -13.75
N ASN A 275 10.02 -7.02 -12.59
CA ASN A 275 10.63 -8.35 -12.58
C ASN A 275 9.69 -9.45 -13.08
N VAL A 276 8.38 -9.36 -12.82
CA VAL A 276 7.37 -10.22 -13.45
C VAL A 276 7.53 -10.12 -14.97
N TYR A 277 7.56 -8.89 -15.51
CA TYR A 277 7.75 -8.67 -16.94
C TYR A 277 9.04 -9.30 -17.49
N LEU A 278 10.18 -8.99 -16.87
CA LEU A 278 11.48 -9.39 -17.37
C LEU A 278 11.69 -10.91 -17.34
N ARG A 279 11.11 -11.61 -16.35
CA ARG A 279 11.32 -13.04 -16.12
C ARG A 279 10.25 -13.92 -16.76
N GLU A 280 9.03 -13.44 -16.89
CA GLU A 280 7.90 -14.21 -17.40
C GLU A 280 7.59 -13.91 -18.87
N ARG A 281 8.62 -13.58 -19.66
CA ARG A 281 8.60 -13.34 -21.12
C ARG A 281 7.92 -14.44 -21.97
N ARG A 282 7.45 -15.54 -21.37
CA ARG A 282 6.76 -16.66 -22.03
C ARG A 282 5.37 -16.99 -21.45
N GLY A 283 4.79 -16.15 -20.58
CA GLY A 283 3.50 -16.42 -19.92
C GLY A 283 2.30 -15.58 -20.40
N PHE A 284 1.14 -15.77 -19.76
CA PHE A 284 -0.13 -15.04 -20.00
C PHE A 284 0.00 -13.51 -19.94
N TRP A 285 0.96 -13.01 -19.16
CA TRP A 285 1.24 -11.58 -19.02
C TRP A 285 2.10 -11.00 -20.15
N ARG A 286 2.62 -11.83 -21.06
CA ARG A 286 3.54 -11.40 -22.11
C ARG A 286 2.95 -10.28 -22.95
N GLU A 287 1.74 -10.44 -23.48
CA GLU A 287 1.13 -9.43 -24.36
C GLU A 287 0.84 -8.13 -23.62
N THR A 288 0.24 -8.22 -22.42
CA THR A 288 -0.07 -7.04 -21.59
C THR A 288 1.18 -6.24 -21.24
N PHE A 289 2.28 -6.93 -20.94
CA PHE A 289 3.50 -6.27 -20.51
C PHE A 289 4.45 -5.92 -21.68
N ASP A 290 4.48 -6.69 -22.77
CA ASP A 290 5.23 -6.37 -23.98
C ASP A 290 4.71 -5.06 -24.59
N ASP A 291 3.42 -4.77 -24.49
CA ASP A 291 2.90 -3.48 -24.93
C ASP A 291 3.10 -2.36 -23.89
N MET A 292 3.06 -2.68 -22.59
CA MET A 292 3.32 -1.72 -21.50
C MET A 292 4.77 -1.24 -21.50
N PHE A 293 5.73 -2.15 -21.63
CA PHE A 293 7.15 -1.84 -21.58
C PHE A 293 7.78 -1.71 -22.96
N GLY A 294 7.20 -2.32 -24.00
CA GLY A 294 7.70 -2.23 -25.37
C GLY A 294 9.20 -2.50 -25.47
N HIS A 295 9.83 -2.01 -26.53
CA HIS A 295 11.29 -1.88 -26.57
C HIS A 295 11.80 -0.66 -25.76
N ASP A 296 11.05 -0.15 -24.78
CA ASP A 296 11.42 1.05 -23.99
C ASP A 296 12.37 0.69 -22.84
N GLN A 297 13.56 0.20 -23.21
CA GLN A 297 14.65 -0.10 -22.28
C GLN A 297 15.05 1.09 -21.39
N ALA A 298 14.70 2.32 -21.79
CA ALA A 298 14.94 3.49 -20.98
C ALA A 298 13.93 3.61 -19.83
N LEU A 299 12.65 3.31 -20.07
CA LEU A 299 11.65 3.24 -19.01
C LEU A 299 11.95 2.09 -18.04
N GLU A 300 12.33 0.91 -18.56
CA GLU A 300 12.75 -0.21 -17.72
C GLU A 300 13.91 0.18 -16.79
N ARG A 301 14.94 0.84 -17.32
CA ARG A 301 16.07 1.34 -16.53
C ARG A 301 15.66 2.40 -15.51
N ALA A 302 14.78 3.33 -15.90
CA ALA A 302 14.28 4.37 -14.99
C ALA A 302 13.50 3.76 -13.80
N ILE A 303 12.68 2.74 -14.07
CA ILE A 303 11.97 2.00 -13.03
C ILE A 303 12.93 1.18 -12.17
N ALA A 304 13.91 0.50 -12.78
CA ALA A 304 14.92 -0.27 -12.04
C ALA A 304 15.73 0.63 -11.10
N GLN A 305 16.21 1.77 -11.58
CA GLN A 305 16.94 2.78 -10.80
C GLN A 305 16.07 3.35 -9.66
N PHE A 306 14.81 3.66 -9.94
CA PHE A 306 13.87 4.07 -8.89
C PHE A 306 13.64 2.94 -7.88
N ALA A 307 13.51 1.70 -8.33
CA ALA A 307 13.34 0.56 -7.46
C ALA A 307 14.59 0.24 -6.63
N GLU A 308 15.81 0.59 -7.05
CA GLU A 308 17.04 0.35 -6.26
C GLU A 308 17.00 1.02 -4.89
N GLY A 309 16.30 2.16 -4.76
CA GLY A 309 16.09 2.83 -3.47
C GLY A 309 15.12 2.13 -2.51
N THR A 310 14.76 0.85 -2.72
CA THR A 310 14.08 0.07 -1.68
C THR A 310 14.99 -0.02 -0.46
N ALA A 311 14.55 0.53 0.66
CA ALA A 311 15.28 0.43 1.90
C ALA A 311 15.21 -0.98 2.46
N SER A 312 16.34 -1.45 2.99
CA SER A 312 16.37 -2.49 4.02
C SER A 312 16.90 -1.79 5.26
N GLY A 313 16.08 -1.71 6.30
CA GLY A 313 16.38 -0.89 7.46
C GLY A 313 15.42 -1.20 8.61
N PRO A 314 15.63 -0.60 9.79
CA PRO A 314 14.88 -0.93 10.99
C PRO A 314 13.36 -0.79 10.76
N GLY A 315 12.66 -1.92 10.79
CA GLY A 315 11.20 -1.99 10.63
C GLY A 315 10.71 -2.38 9.25
N ILE A 316 11.51 -2.34 8.18
CA ILE A 316 11.12 -2.89 6.87
C ILE A 316 11.63 -4.31 6.74
N GLU A 317 10.73 -5.27 6.55
CA GLU A 317 11.08 -6.70 6.55
C GLU A 317 10.46 -7.43 5.35
N VAL A 318 11.27 -8.19 4.62
CA VAL A 318 10.76 -9.15 3.64
C VAL A 318 10.35 -10.42 4.39
N VAL A 319 9.07 -10.51 4.74
CA VAL A 319 8.49 -11.65 5.47
C VAL A 319 8.47 -12.91 4.60
N GLN A 320 8.26 -12.75 3.29
CA GLN A 320 8.30 -13.86 2.34
C GLN A 320 9.04 -13.45 1.08
N HIS A 321 10.18 -14.11 0.84
CA HIS A 321 10.97 -13.89 -0.36
C HIS A 321 10.26 -14.39 -1.61
N HIS A 322 10.38 -13.62 -2.68
CA HIS A 322 9.96 -14.00 -4.02
C HIS A 322 11.04 -13.60 -5.03
N PRO A 323 11.28 -14.37 -6.11
CA PRO A 323 12.27 -14.02 -7.13
C PRO A 323 12.08 -12.60 -7.71
N HIS A 324 10.83 -12.15 -7.82
CA HIS A 324 10.46 -10.82 -8.32
C HIS A 324 10.69 -9.66 -7.34
N LEU A 325 11.07 -9.93 -6.08
CA LEU A 325 11.44 -8.87 -5.12
C LEU A 325 12.93 -8.53 -5.12
N ARG A 326 13.76 -9.31 -5.84
CA ARG A 326 15.21 -9.09 -5.93
C ARG A 326 15.53 -7.89 -6.84
N PRO A 327 16.66 -7.20 -6.63
CA PRO A 327 17.11 -6.16 -7.55
C PRO A 327 17.20 -6.68 -8.99
N SER A 328 16.74 -5.87 -9.94
CA SER A 328 16.69 -6.17 -11.38
C SER A 328 18.11 -6.14 -11.96
N GLY A 329 18.87 -7.22 -11.75
CA GLY A 329 20.28 -7.34 -12.17
C GLY A 329 21.02 -8.53 -11.55
N ALA A 330 20.53 -9.07 -10.43
CA ALA A 330 21.15 -10.18 -9.69
C ALA A 330 21.02 -11.58 -10.36
N GLY A 331 20.96 -11.64 -11.70
CA GLY A 331 20.78 -12.88 -12.47
C GLY A 331 21.33 -12.85 -13.89
N ARG A 332 22.18 -11.86 -14.22
CA ARG A 332 23.08 -11.91 -15.38
C ARG A 332 24.51 -12.04 -14.85
N ALA A 333 24.82 -13.20 -14.28
CA ALA A 333 26.17 -13.69 -14.05
C ALA A 333 26.18 -15.15 -14.49
#